data_AF-A0A452YG87-F1
#
_entry.id   AF-A0A452YG87-F1
#
_cell.length_a   1.000
_cell.length_b   1.000
_cell.length_c   1.000
_cell.angle_alpha   90.00
_cell.angle_beta   90.00
_cell.angle_gamma   90.00
#
_symmetry.space_group_name_H-M   'P 1'
#
loop_
_entity.id
_entity.type
_entity.pdbx_description
1 polymer ?
#
loop_
_entity_poly.entity_id
_entity_poly.type
_entity_poly.pdbx_seq_one_letter_code
_entity_poly.pdbx_strand_id
1 'polypeptide(L)'
;LLLASRSYAKAKGGGKPAASTSNRGKVRVKDPKGVASEDASASGESAASAGGADEIDAEFEMPTDPLPPTYDPALDVGPGGRPLFAFTDTFASFSHRGVNAYVDFTLDEWKAMLPEGLPAGMMKEFQDTRRCAVMVRESFLDLRDNFRRIVDPAITAKRKDTKRQIILDGPRSCGKSIALAMLVHWARTEGWLVFYVPQGKDWTHGGFFYRNTYSDLFDTPVLAGKVLQDFLKYNETRLQQLPCQIFEPIPLGEGTGVGMMKGADTVEMPEGSTLYDLIQTGITHSHAAVGVVVRLRKELSLVKDVPVLFAIDQYNSWFTFTEYQEPVTVRSCRSIHAKELTTSTGQCL
;
A
#
# COMPACT_ATOMS: atom_id res chain seq x y z
N LEU A 1 -26.26 9.49 -13.71
CA LEU A 1 -26.28 10.87 -14.26
C LEU A 1 -26.93 11.79 -13.24
N LEU A 2 -26.15 12.49 -12.41
CA LEU A 2 -26.58 13.56 -11.51
C LEU A 2 -25.33 14.22 -10.91
N LEU A 3 -25.01 15.45 -11.34
CA LEU A 3 -23.85 16.22 -10.89
C LEU A 3 -24.31 17.34 -9.95
N ALA A 4 -23.89 17.28 -8.68
CA ALA A 4 -24.20 18.29 -7.68
C ALA A 4 -23.00 19.24 -7.46
N SER A 5 -22.92 20.30 -8.27
CA SER A 5 -21.87 21.33 -8.12
C SER A 5 -22.10 22.19 -6.87
N ARG A 6 -21.01 22.63 -6.22
CA ARG A 6 -21.03 23.61 -5.11
C ARG A 6 -20.06 24.75 -5.36
N SER A 7 -20.59 25.85 -5.91
CA SER A 7 -19.90 27.14 -6.01
C SER A 7 -19.79 27.80 -4.63
N TYR A 8 -18.64 28.42 -4.33
CA TYR A 8 -18.51 29.36 -3.22
C TYR A 8 -18.40 30.82 -3.73
N ALA A 9 -18.83 31.76 -2.89
CA ALA A 9 -19.20 33.10 -3.32
C ALA A 9 -18.01 34.07 -3.50
N LYS A 10 -18.22 35.08 -4.35
CA LYS A 10 -17.24 36.11 -4.72
C LYS A 10 -17.62 37.46 -4.10
N ALA A 11 -16.74 38.07 -3.32
CA ALA A 11 -16.94 39.41 -2.79
C ALA A 11 -16.72 40.50 -3.85
N LYS A 12 -17.55 41.56 -3.79
CA LYS A 12 -17.33 42.88 -4.40
C LYS A 12 -16.91 43.85 -3.29
N GLY A 13 -16.22 44.97 -3.52
CA GLY A 13 -15.66 45.53 -4.76
C GLY A 13 -15.56 47.07 -4.68
N GLY A 14 -14.67 47.68 -5.48
CA GLY A 14 -14.43 49.14 -5.53
C GLY A 14 -13.19 49.58 -4.72
N GLY A 15 -12.42 50.60 -5.12
CA GLY A 15 -12.48 51.43 -6.34
C GLY A 15 -11.15 52.16 -6.63
N LYS A 16 -10.93 52.56 -7.89
CA LYS A 16 -9.77 53.32 -8.41
C LYS A 16 -10.16 54.80 -8.62
N PRO A 17 -9.25 55.80 -8.76
CA PRO A 17 -8.13 55.88 -9.75
C PRO A 17 -6.76 56.09 -9.03
N ALA A 18 -5.65 56.65 -9.56
CA ALA A 18 -5.36 57.34 -10.83
C ALA A 18 -3.93 57.06 -11.38
N ALA A 19 -3.10 58.09 -11.57
CA ALA A 19 -1.79 58.09 -12.24
C ALA A 19 -0.80 59.01 -11.46
N SER A 20 0.53 58.96 -11.65
CA SER A 20 1.22 59.40 -12.86
C SER A 20 2.68 58.91 -12.97
N THR A 21 3.27 59.07 -14.18
CA THR A 21 4.68 58.77 -14.49
C THR A 21 5.47 60.04 -14.80
N SER A 22 6.70 60.17 -14.29
CA SER A 22 7.73 60.99 -14.93
C SER A 22 9.13 60.44 -14.67
N ASN A 23 10.13 60.95 -15.39
CA ASN A 23 11.45 60.33 -15.55
C ASN A 23 12.55 61.41 -15.49
N ARG A 24 13.81 61.01 -15.21
CA ARG A 24 15.10 61.78 -15.10
C ARG A 24 15.54 62.10 -13.65
N GLY A 25 16.79 61.88 -13.22
CA GLY A 25 17.86 61.02 -13.75
C GLY A 25 19.26 61.66 -13.90
N LYS A 26 20.30 60.81 -14.02
CA LYS A 26 21.73 61.10 -14.39
C LYS A 26 22.59 61.84 -13.34
N VAL A 27 23.92 61.63 -13.19
CA VAL A 27 24.86 60.52 -13.58
C VAL A 27 26.25 60.77 -12.91
N ARG A 28 27.30 59.97 -13.23
CA ARG A 28 28.76 60.14 -12.94
C ARG A 28 29.24 59.79 -11.50
N VAL A 29 30.47 59.31 -11.24
CA VAL A 29 31.55 58.59 -11.99
C VAL A 29 32.63 58.17 -10.94
N LYS A 30 33.39 57.06 -10.99
CA LYS A 30 34.53 56.73 -11.89
C LYS A 30 35.17 55.39 -11.44
N ASP A 31 35.72 54.58 -12.34
CA ASP A 31 36.71 53.50 -12.03
C ASP A 31 38.16 53.98 -12.27
N PRO A 32 39.23 53.32 -11.76
CA PRO A 32 39.92 52.32 -12.60
C PRO A 32 40.69 51.16 -11.90
N LYS A 33 40.32 49.92 -12.25
CA LYS A 33 41.13 48.92 -13.00
C LYS A 33 42.61 48.61 -12.64
N GLY A 34 42.87 47.33 -12.28
CA GLY A 34 44.15 46.57 -12.39
C GLY A 34 44.00 45.18 -11.71
N VAL A 35 44.15 43.97 -12.30
CA VAL A 35 45.22 43.33 -13.14
C VAL A 35 46.44 42.92 -12.28
N ALA A 36 46.90 41.65 -12.16
CA ALA A 36 46.39 40.28 -12.48
C ALA A 36 47.23 39.25 -11.62
N SER A 37 47.37 37.92 -11.80
CA SER A 37 46.92 36.84 -12.73
C SER A 37 47.26 35.43 -12.15
N GLU A 38 46.78 34.34 -12.77
CA GLU A 38 47.33 32.94 -12.75
C GLU A 38 47.16 32.02 -11.52
N ASP A 39 47.40 30.71 -11.74
CA ASP A 39 46.86 29.56 -10.99
C ASP A 39 47.75 29.00 -9.87
N ALA A 40 47.12 28.39 -8.85
CA ALA A 40 47.73 27.36 -8.01
C ALA A 40 46.69 26.38 -7.43
N SER A 41 47.03 25.09 -7.45
CA SER A 41 46.24 23.97 -6.92
C SER A 41 46.25 23.87 -5.37
N ALA A 42 45.15 23.41 -4.76
CA ALA A 42 45.18 22.28 -3.80
C ALA A 42 43.77 21.82 -3.36
N SER A 43 43.63 20.50 -3.21
CA SER A 43 42.66 19.74 -2.39
C SER A 43 41.55 20.52 -1.63
N GLY A 44 40.33 20.50 -2.16
CA GLY A 44 39.11 20.58 -1.36
C GLY A 44 38.61 19.17 -1.00
N GLU A 45 38.31 18.91 0.27
CA GLU A 45 38.00 17.57 0.78
C GLU A 45 36.58 17.10 0.41
N SER A 46 36.46 16.42 -0.74
CA SER A 46 35.24 15.69 -1.13
C SER A 46 35.18 14.33 -0.41
N ALA A 47 34.71 14.31 0.84
CA ALA A 47 34.55 13.09 1.63
C ALA A 47 33.43 12.18 1.07
N ALA A 48 33.79 11.30 0.12
CA ALA A 48 32.89 10.28 -0.40
C ALA A 48 32.79 9.10 0.57
N SER A 49 31.68 8.98 1.30
CA SER A 49 31.36 7.79 2.10
C SER A 49 30.73 6.71 1.21
N ALA A 50 31.57 5.97 0.49
CA ALA A 50 31.22 4.68 -0.10
C ALA A 50 31.72 3.54 0.81
N GLY A 51 30.96 2.43 0.86
CA GLY A 51 31.17 1.33 1.82
C GLY A 51 30.32 1.50 3.08
N GLY A 52 29.85 0.40 3.67
CA GLY A 52 28.92 0.40 4.81
C GLY A 52 27.61 -0.37 4.59
N ALA A 53 27.47 -1.06 3.46
CA ALA A 53 26.83 -2.38 3.48
C ALA A 53 27.89 -3.41 3.91
N ASP A 54 27.45 -4.59 4.34
CA ASP A 54 28.28 -5.72 4.79
C ASP A 54 29.06 -5.52 6.12
N GLU A 55 28.35 -5.18 7.20
CA GLU A 55 28.78 -5.56 8.57
C GLU A 55 27.60 -5.62 9.57
N ILE A 56 26.66 -6.56 9.37
CA ILE A 56 25.60 -6.91 10.35
C ILE A 56 25.48 -8.44 10.53
N ASP A 57 26.60 -9.16 10.45
CA ASP A 57 26.67 -10.55 10.92
C ASP A 57 26.98 -10.56 12.43
N ALA A 58 25.95 -10.28 13.23
CA ALA A 58 25.91 -10.54 14.65
C ALA A 58 24.68 -11.42 14.92
N GLU A 59 24.90 -12.57 15.57
CA GLU A 59 23.97 -13.71 15.59
C GLU A 59 22.53 -13.31 15.98
N PHE A 60 21.63 -13.39 15.00
CA PHE A 60 20.23 -12.96 15.11
C PHE A 60 19.43 -13.95 15.96
N GLU A 61 19.33 -13.70 17.26
CA GLU A 61 18.27 -14.29 18.07
C GLU A 61 16.90 -13.84 17.52
N MET A 62 16.20 -14.77 16.88
CA MET A 62 14.77 -14.66 16.57
C MET A 62 13.95 -14.38 17.85
N PRO A 63 12.68 -13.93 17.73
CA PRO A 63 11.75 -13.96 18.86
C PRO A 63 11.83 -15.30 19.56
N THR A 64 11.89 -15.30 20.90
CA THR A 64 12.00 -16.53 21.68
C THR A 64 10.63 -17.20 21.73
N ASP A 65 10.35 -17.94 20.67
CA ASP A 65 9.13 -18.68 20.39
C ASP A 65 9.53 -20.14 20.08
N PRO A 66 9.30 -21.11 20.98
CA PRO A 66 8.63 -20.96 22.28
C PRO A 66 9.44 -20.13 23.29
N LEU A 67 8.71 -19.54 24.25
CA LEU A 67 9.28 -18.77 25.37
C LEU A 67 10.36 -19.59 26.14
N PRO A 68 11.41 -18.93 26.66
CA PRO A 68 12.52 -19.64 27.28
C PRO A 68 12.07 -20.41 28.54
N PRO A 69 12.67 -21.57 28.88
CA PRO A 69 12.28 -22.36 30.06
C PRO A 69 12.44 -21.65 31.42
N THR A 70 13.08 -20.48 31.45
CA THR A 70 13.22 -19.58 32.60
C THR A 70 12.10 -18.55 32.72
N TYR A 71 11.13 -18.54 31.81
CA TYR A 71 9.97 -17.66 31.83
C TYR A 71 9.03 -18.01 33.00
N ASP A 72 8.55 -16.99 33.73
CA ASP A 72 7.55 -17.16 34.79
C ASP A 72 6.21 -16.52 34.35
N PRO A 73 5.20 -17.34 33.99
CA PRO A 73 3.86 -16.85 33.65
C PRO A 73 3.14 -16.10 34.78
N ALA A 74 3.60 -16.19 36.04
CA ALA A 74 3.05 -15.40 37.14
C ALA A 74 3.35 -13.89 37.01
N LEU A 75 4.26 -13.49 36.11
CA LEU A 75 4.53 -12.09 35.77
C LEU A 75 3.51 -11.49 34.78
N ASP A 76 2.70 -12.32 34.10
CA ASP A 76 1.74 -11.89 33.08
C ASP A 76 0.45 -11.28 33.68
N VAL A 77 0.60 -10.28 34.55
CA VAL A 77 -0.48 -9.61 35.28
C VAL A 77 -0.80 -8.25 34.64
N GLY A 78 -1.89 -8.21 33.89
CA GLY A 78 -2.45 -6.99 33.30
C GLY A 78 -3.31 -6.16 34.27
N PRO A 79 -3.81 -5.00 33.83
CA PRO A 79 -4.54 -4.05 34.66
C PRO A 79 -5.73 -4.68 35.41
N GLY A 80 -5.75 -4.50 36.73
CA GLY A 80 -6.80 -5.03 37.60
C GLY A 80 -6.68 -6.53 37.91
N GLY A 81 -5.48 -7.13 37.82
CA GLY A 81 -5.23 -8.52 38.21
C GLY A 81 -5.74 -9.55 37.20
N ARG A 82 -5.87 -9.15 35.93
CA ARG A 82 -6.26 -10.03 34.82
C ARG A 82 -5.00 -10.59 34.13
N PRO A 83 -5.09 -11.69 33.38
CA PRO A 83 -3.99 -12.09 32.49
C PRO A 83 -3.64 -10.95 31.52
N LEU A 84 -2.34 -10.68 31.35
CA LEU A 84 -1.82 -9.70 30.40
C LEU A 84 -1.93 -10.23 28.96
N PHE A 85 -1.70 -11.52 28.78
CA PHE A 85 -1.80 -12.23 27.50
C PHE A 85 -3.00 -13.16 27.48
N ALA A 86 -3.59 -13.31 26.29
CA ALA A 86 -4.64 -14.25 25.96
C ALA A 86 -4.15 -15.16 24.82
N PHE A 87 -4.27 -16.47 25.02
CA PHE A 87 -3.95 -17.47 24.00
C PHE A 87 -5.25 -17.83 23.26
N THR A 88 -5.36 -17.42 22.00
CA THR A 88 -6.59 -17.60 21.19
C THR A 88 -6.29 -17.60 19.69
N ASP A 89 -6.80 -18.59 18.97
CA ASP A 89 -6.58 -18.79 17.53
C ASP A 89 -7.24 -17.71 16.63
N THR A 90 -8.07 -16.82 17.20
CA THR A 90 -8.73 -15.74 16.43
C THR A 90 -9.13 -14.53 17.28
N PHE A 91 -9.01 -13.35 16.66
CA PHE A 91 -9.58 -12.10 17.17
C PHE A 91 -11.12 -12.06 17.21
N ALA A 92 -11.84 -13.02 16.62
CA ALA A 92 -13.31 -13.02 16.50
C ALA A 92 -14.05 -13.10 17.84
N SER A 93 -13.41 -13.68 18.87
CA SER A 93 -13.93 -13.92 20.22
C SER A 93 -13.91 -12.68 21.13
N PHE A 94 -13.04 -11.71 20.86
CA PHE A 94 -12.81 -10.57 21.75
C PHE A 94 -14.02 -9.63 21.82
N SER A 95 -14.22 -9.01 22.98
CA SER A 95 -15.21 -7.95 23.21
C SER A 95 -14.52 -6.77 23.89
N HIS A 96 -15.21 -5.63 24.04
CA HIS A 96 -14.66 -4.45 24.75
C HIS A 96 -14.22 -4.74 26.21
N ARG A 97 -14.56 -5.91 26.79
CA ARG A 97 -14.05 -6.36 28.09
C ARG A 97 -12.58 -6.83 28.05
N GLY A 98 -12.08 -7.23 26.89
CA GLY A 98 -10.71 -7.69 26.63
C GLY A 98 -9.80 -6.64 25.97
N VAL A 99 -10.17 -5.37 26.03
CA VAL A 99 -9.31 -4.25 25.59
C VAL A 99 -8.07 -4.16 26.48
N ASN A 100 -6.93 -3.85 25.87
CA ASN A 100 -5.59 -3.79 26.46
C ASN A 100 -5.04 -5.13 26.97
N ALA A 101 -5.67 -6.26 26.61
CA ALA A 101 -5.00 -7.56 26.63
C ALA A 101 -4.13 -7.70 25.38
N TYR A 102 -3.02 -8.44 25.49
CA TYR A 102 -2.24 -8.91 24.36
C TYR A 102 -2.81 -10.25 23.88
N VAL A 103 -2.79 -10.50 22.57
CA VAL A 103 -2.96 -11.85 22.02
C VAL A 103 -1.60 -12.36 21.59
N ASP A 104 -1.24 -13.55 22.04
CA ASP A 104 0.00 -14.21 21.68
C ASP A 104 -0.29 -15.21 20.54
N PHE A 105 0.49 -15.10 19.46
CA PHE A 105 0.50 -16.01 18.32
C PHE A 105 1.95 -16.28 17.98
N THR A 106 2.25 -17.49 17.53
CA THR A 106 3.57 -17.83 17.03
C THR A 106 3.92 -17.02 15.78
N LEU A 107 5.23 -16.87 15.52
CA LEU A 107 5.68 -16.17 14.31
C LEU A 107 5.19 -16.86 13.02
N ASP A 108 4.99 -18.17 13.06
CA ASP A 108 4.57 -18.97 11.90
C ASP A 108 3.05 -18.96 11.69
N GLU A 109 2.22 -18.85 12.74
CA GLU A 109 0.80 -18.51 12.60
C GLU A 109 0.61 -17.14 11.94
N TRP A 110 1.40 -16.14 12.36
CA TRP A 110 1.40 -14.83 11.71
C TRP A 110 1.78 -14.89 10.23
N LYS A 111 2.81 -15.67 9.86
CA LYS A 111 3.19 -15.88 8.44
C LYS A 111 2.11 -16.62 7.66
N ALA A 112 1.48 -17.64 8.24
CA ALA A 112 0.41 -18.41 7.59
C ALA A 112 -0.83 -17.54 7.33
N MET A 113 -1.13 -16.59 8.22
CA MET A 113 -2.26 -15.67 8.10
C MET A 113 -1.95 -14.41 7.27
N LEU A 114 -0.68 -14.05 7.09
CA LEU A 114 -0.19 -12.88 6.33
C LEU A 114 1.03 -13.22 5.42
N PRO A 115 0.92 -14.19 4.50
CA PRO A 115 2.05 -14.64 3.67
C PRO A 115 2.52 -13.61 2.62
N GLU A 116 1.76 -12.52 2.42
CA GLU A 116 2.18 -11.34 1.66
C GLU A 116 3.32 -10.56 2.35
N GLY A 117 3.42 -10.69 3.68
CA GLY A 117 4.44 -10.06 4.51
C GLY A 117 3.86 -9.33 5.73
N LEU A 118 4.60 -9.35 6.83
CA LEU A 118 4.24 -8.65 8.07
C LEU A 118 4.69 -7.18 8.01
N PRO A 119 3.95 -6.22 8.61
CA PRO A 119 4.38 -4.83 8.65
C PRO A 119 5.74 -4.65 9.35
N ALA A 120 6.63 -3.82 8.80
CA ALA A 120 7.96 -3.59 9.37
C ALA A 120 7.91 -3.10 10.84
N GLY A 121 6.88 -2.34 11.22
CA GLY A 121 6.66 -1.93 12.61
C GLY A 121 6.26 -3.08 13.55
N MET A 122 5.53 -4.09 13.05
CA MET A 122 5.19 -5.31 13.79
C MET A 122 6.43 -6.19 13.98
N MET A 123 7.21 -6.38 12.91
CA MET A 123 8.48 -7.12 12.98
C MET A 123 9.44 -6.50 14.00
N LYS A 124 9.51 -5.16 14.04
CA LYS A 124 10.30 -4.47 15.07
C LYS A 124 9.72 -4.65 16.48
N GLU A 125 8.42 -4.56 16.67
CA GLU A 125 7.79 -4.79 18.00
C GLU A 125 8.08 -6.21 18.51
N PHE A 126 8.09 -7.23 17.64
CA PHE A 126 8.45 -8.61 17.99
C PHE A 126 9.94 -8.79 18.30
N GLN A 127 10.84 -7.99 17.70
CA GLN A 127 12.27 -7.95 18.03
C GLN A 127 12.50 -7.25 19.38
N ASP A 128 11.93 -6.05 19.56
CA ASP A 128 12.08 -5.23 20.78
C ASP A 128 11.49 -5.94 22.03
N THR A 129 10.43 -6.74 21.87
CA THR A 129 9.77 -7.49 22.97
C THR A 129 10.18 -8.96 23.09
N ARG A 130 10.88 -9.51 22.08
CA ARG A 130 11.20 -10.95 21.92
C ARG A 130 10.00 -11.91 21.87
N ARG A 131 8.76 -11.42 21.71
CA ARG A 131 7.51 -12.22 21.71
C ARG A 131 6.58 -11.75 20.58
N CYS A 132 5.88 -12.66 19.91
CA CYS A 132 5.02 -12.35 18.75
C CYS A 132 3.60 -11.89 19.10
N ALA A 133 3.46 -11.23 20.24
CA ALA A 133 2.18 -10.80 20.80
C ALA A 133 1.76 -9.40 20.34
N VAL A 134 0.44 -9.17 20.18
CA VAL A 134 -0.12 -7.87 19.76
C VAL A 134 -1.25 -7.39 20.69
N MET A 135 -1.32 -6.10 20.97
CA MET A 135 -2.35 -5.53 21.87
C MET A 135 -3.73 -5.38 21.19
N VAL A 136 -4.77 -5.94 21.81
CA VAL A 136 -6.18 -5.71 21.44
C VAL A 136 -6.62 -4.33 21.90
N ARG A 137 -6.52 -3.34 21.00
CA ARG A 137 -6.89 -1.95 21.27
C ARG A 137 -8.37 -1.70 20.94
N GLU A 138 -9.01 -0.78 21.67
CA GLU A 138 -10.42 -0.40 21.45
C GLU A 138 -10.70 0.01 20.00
N SER A 139 -9.81 0.80 19.39
CA SER A 139 -9.91 1.23 17.99
C SER A 139 -9.86 0.08 16.97
N PHE A 140 -9.25 -1.06 17.33
CA PHE A 140 -9.29 -2.27 16.50
C PHE A 140 -10.64 -2.99 16.63
N LEU A 141 -11.20 -3.07 17.84
CA LEU A 141 -12.53 -3.66 18.05
C LEU A 141 -13.63 -2.84 17.36
N ASP A 142 -13.58 -1.51 17.42
CA ASP A 142 -14.52 -0.63 16.69
C ASP A 142 -14.44 -0.84 15.17
N LEU A 143 -13.22 -0.98 14.63
CA LEU A 143 -12.95 -1.24 13.21
C LEU A 143 -13.50 -2.61 12.78
N ARG A 144 -13.12 -3.67 13.51
CA ARG A 144 -13.60 -5.04 13.33
C ARG A 144 -15.12 -5.12 13.37
N ASP A 145 -15.73 -4.53 14.40
CA ASP A 145 -17.18 -4.60 14.57
C ASP A 145 -17.94 -3.73 13.56
N ASN A 146 -17.35 -2.64 13.04
CA ASN A 146 -17.92 -1.93 11.88
C ASN A 146 -17.99 -2.86 10.66
N PHE A 147 -16.93 -3.61 10.36
CA PHE A 147 -16.93 -4.56 9.25
C PHE A 147 -17.88 -5.75 9.50
N ARG A 148 -17.93 -6.29 10.72
CA ARG A 148 -18.90 -7.34 11.11
C ARG A 148 -20.36 -6.91 10.87
N ARG A 149 -20.70 -5.66 11.20
CA ARG A 149 -22.03 -5.03 10.98
C ARG A 149 -22.38 -4.77 9.51
N ILE A 150 -21.42 -4.86 8.58
CA ILE A 150 -21.64 -4.70 7.14
C ILE A 150 -22.01 -6.03 6.47
N VAL A 151 -21.54 -7.14 7.03
CA VAL A 151 -21.78 -8.50 6.51
C VAL A 151 -22.96 -9.19 7.18
N ASP A 152 -23.20 -8.99 8.49
CA ASP A 152 -24.35 -9.55 9.20
C ASP A 152 -25.55 -8.58 9.21
N PRO A 153 -26.63 -8.84 8.44
CA PRO A 153 -27.79 -7.96 8.35
C PRO A 153 -28.59 -7.86 9.66
N ALA A 154 -28.54 -8.89 10.51
CA ALA A 154 -29.27 -8.92 11.79
C ALA A 154 -28.68 -7.93 12.80
N ILE A 155 -27.39 -7.60 12.66
CA ILE A 155 -26.72 -6.57 13.46
C ILE A 155 -26.90 -5.17 12.81
N THR A 156 -26.88 -5.08 11.47
CA THR A 156 -27.03 -3.80 10.73
C THR A 156 -28.30 -3.03 11.12
N ALA A 157 -29.41 -3.74 11.38
CA ALA A 157 -30.72 -3.15 11.68
C ALA A 157 -30.75 -2.16 12.88
N LYS A 158 -29.70 -2.12 13.72
CA LYS A 158 -29.64 -1.29 14.94
C LYS A 158 -28.85 0.02 14.81
N ARG A 159 -28.10 0.28 13.72
CA ARG A 159 -27.39 1.56 13.48
C ARG A 159 -27.30 1.89 11.98
N LYS A 160 -27.53 3.16 11.61
CA LYS A 160 -27.53 3.61 10.20
C LYS A 160 -26.16 3.84 9.56
N ASP A 161 -25.13 4.14 10.35
CA ASP A 161 -23.85 4.67 9.84
C ASP A 161 -22.72 3.64 9.80
N THR A 162 -22.89 2.56 9.04
CA THR A 162 -21.79 1.59 8.75
C THR A 162 -20.89 2.12 7.63
N LYS A 163 -19.58 2.25 7.90
CA LYS A 163 -18.62 2.80 6.92
C LYS A 163 -17.96 1.67 6.12
N ARG A 164 -18.30 1.56 4.83
CA ARG A 164 -17.69 0.59 3.90
C ARG A 164 -16.25 0.94 3.49
N GLN A 165 -15.87 2.21 3.57
CA GLN A 165 -14.54 2.71 3.29
C GLN A 165 -14.02 3.45 4.53
N ILE A 166 -12.83 3.09 5.00
CA ILE A 166 -12.19 3.66 6.18
C ILE A 166 -10.72 3.90 5.86
N ILE A 167 -10.22 5.08 6.21
CA ILE A 167 -8.79 5.41 6.20
C ILE A 167 -8.35 5.48 7.66
N LEU A 168 -7.29 4.73 8.01
CA LEU A 168 -6.66 4.81 9.32
C LEU A 168 -5.60 5.92 9.28
N ASP A 169 -5.81 6.98 10.07
CA ASP A 169 -4.87 8.11 10.19
C ASP A 169 -4.47 8.34 11.66
N GLY A 170 -3.37 9.06 11.86
CA GLY A 170 -2.79 9.39 13.16
C GLY A 170 -1.26 9.47 13.11
N PRO A 171 -0.58 9.71 14.25
CA PRO A 171 0.86 9.90 14.33
C PRO A 171 1.71 8.76 13.73
N ARG A 172 3.00 9.04 13.49
CA ARG A 172 3.98 7.98 13.18
C ARG A 172 4.06 6.99 14.35
N SER A 173 4.26 5.72 14.04
CA SER A 173 4.36 4.61 15.00
C SER A 173 3.16 4.39 15.94
N CYS A 174 1.98 4.99 15.72
CA CYS A 174 0.81 4.79 16.59
C CYS A 174 0.05 3.45 16.39
N GLY A 175 0.66 2.44 15.76
CA GLY A 175 0.11 1.09 15.60
C GLY A 175 -0.91 0.88 14.45
N LYS A 176 -1.01 1.80 13.48
CA LYS A 176 -1.98 1.71 12.36
C LYS A 176 -1.83 0.42 11.53
N SER A 177 -0.60 0.12 11.11
CA SER A 177 -0.26 -1.07 10.31
C SER A 177 -0.59 -2.38 11.04
N ILE A 178 -0.37 -2.41 12.36
CA ILE A 178 -0.68 -3.55 13.23
C ILE A 178 -2.20 -3.75 13.31
N ALA A 179 -2.97 -2.68 13.55
CA ALA A 179 -4.44 -2.75 13.55
C ALA A 179 -5.03 -3.20 12.21
N LEU A 180 -4.38 -2.87 11.07
CA LEU A 180 -4.76 -3.35 9.75
C LEU A 180 -4.40 -4.84 9.55
N ALA A 181 -3.21 -5.27 9.97
CA ALA A 181 -2.79 -6.67 9.93
C ALA A 181 -3.69 -7.58 10.80
N MET A 182 -4.05 -7.13 12.01
CA MET A 182 -5.04 -7.79 12.87
C MET A 182 -6.43 -7.88 12.21
N LEU A 183 -6.84 -6.85 11.45
CA LEU A 183 -8.11 -6.87 10.71
C LEU A 183 -8.08 -7.88 9.56
N VAL A 184 -6.97 -7.99 8.84
CA VAL A 184 -6.77 -9.00 7.78
C VAL A 184 -6.79 -10.40 8.38
N HIS A 185 -6.06 -10.65 9.47
CA HIS A 185 -6.10 -11.93 10.19
C HIS A 185 -7.53 -12.27 10.63
N TRP A 186 -8.27 -11.32 11.22
CA TRP A 186 -9.67 -11.54 11.61
C TRP A 186 -10.56 -11.91 10.41
N ALA A 187 -10.55 -11.08 9.36
CA ALA A 187 -11.36 -11.30 8.16
C ALA A 187 -11.03 -12.64 7.48
N ARG A 188 -9.76 -13.06 7.50
CA ARG A 188 -9.32 -14.38 7.05
C ARG A 188 -9.88 -15.52 7.91
N THR A 189 -9.87 -15.41 9.24
CA THR A 189 -10.53 -16.41 10.12
C THR A 189 -12.05 -16.46 9.97
N GLU A 190 -12.71 -15.34 9.62
CA GLU A 190 -14.15 -15.31 9.29
C GLU A 190 -14.43 -15.76 7.84
N GLY A 191 -13.39 -16.15 7.08
CA GLY A 191 -13.54 -16.70 5.72
C GLY A 191 -13.88 -15.66 4.64
N TRP A 192 -13.33 -14.45 4.74
CA TRP A 192 -13.47 -13.41 3.72
C TRP A 192 -12.40 -13.55 2.64
N LEU A 193 -12.65 -13.00 1.44
CA LEU A 193 -11.65 -12.89 0.38
C LEU A 193 -10.86 -11.59 0.58
N VAL A 194 -9.56 -11.68 0.90
CA VAL A 194 -8.80 -10.50 1.36
C VAL A 194 -7.63 -10.17 0.45
N PHE A 195 -7.74 -9.02 -0.20
CA PHE A 195 -6.67 -8.37 -0.97
C PHE A 195 -5.83 -7.51 -0.02
N TYR A 196 -4.70 -8.05 0.42
CA TYR A 196 -3.80 -7.37 1.37
C TYR A 196 -2.55 -6.83 0.68
N VAL A 197 -2.22 -5.57 0.97
CA VAL A 197 -0.98 -4.90 0.55
C VAL A 197 -0.26 -4.39 1.80
N PRO A 198 0.77 -5.10 2.31
CA PRO A 198 1.52 -4.68 3.50
C PRO A 198 2.42 -3.46 3.26
N GLN A 199 2.79 -3.18 2.01
CA GLN A 199 3.62 -2.03 1.63
C GLN A 199 3.13 -1.37 0.33
N GLY A 200 2.19 -0.43 0.43
CA GLY A 200 1.74 0.36 -0.72
C GLY A 200 2.84 1.21 -1.39
N LYS A 201 3.99 1.40 -0.72
CA LYS A 201 5.17 2.07 -1.29
C LYS A 201 5.78 1.28 -2.45
N ASP A 202 5.81 -0.05 -2.39
CA ASP A 202 6.34 -0.94 -3.43
C ASP A 202 5.69 -0.69 -4.81
N TRP A 203 4.47 -0.15 -4.82
CA TRP A 203 3.71 0.09 -6.06
C TRP A 203 4.15 1.35 -6.81
N THR A 204 4.98 2.20 -6.19
CA THR A 204 5.39 3.51 -6.71
C THR A 204 6.90 3.71 -6.74
N HIS A 205 7.67 2.65 -6.47
CA HIS A 205 9.12 2.65 -6.28
C HIS A 205 9.75 1.40 -6.91
N GLY A 206 10.87 1.57 -7.62
CA GLY A 206 11.61 0.48 -8.29
C GLY A 206 10.86 -0.30 -9.40
N GLY A 207 11.57 -1.24 -10.02
CA GLY A 207 11.03 -2.13 -11.07
C GLY A 207 10.97 -1.51 -12.48
N PHE A 208 10.57 -2.32 -13.46
CA PHE A 208 10.36 -1.89 -14.85
C PHE A 208 8.97 -1.28 -15.05
N PHE A 209 8.91 -0.16 -15.77
CA PHE A 209 7.69 0.55 -16.12
C PHE A 209 7.78 1.08 -17.56
N TYR A 210 6.63 1.28 -18.21
CA TYR A 210 6.49 1.88 -19.54
C TYR A 210 5.18 2.66 -19.66
N ARG A 211 5.01 3.49 -20.69
CA ARG A 211 3.75 4.21 -20.97
C ARG A 211 2.86 3.38 -21.89
N ASN A 212 1.68 3.00 -21.42
CA ASN A 212 0.71 2.22 -22.18
C ASN A 212 0.08 3.08 -23.29
N THR A 213 0.25 2.63 -24.53
CA THR A 213 -0.20 3.34 -25.75
C THR A 213 -1.71 3.42 -25.93
N TYR A 214 -2.49 2.60 -25.21
CA TYR A 214 -3.94 2.52 -25.32
C TYR A 214 -4.67 3.26 -24.20
N SER A 215 -4.10 3.31 -22.99
CA SER A 215 -4.73 3.94 -21.80
C SER A 215 -4.16 5.32 -21.45
N ASP A 216 -3.00 5.68 -22.00
CA ASP A 216 -2.18 6.84 -21.62
C ASP A 216 -1.72 6.87 -20.14
N LEU A 217 -1.76 5.72 -19.47
CA LEU A 217 -1.26 5.48 -18.12
C LEU A 217 0.09 4.75 -18.19
N PHE A 218 0.80 4.68 -17.06
CA PHE A 218 2.05 3.93 -16.95
C PHE A 218 1.81 2.56 -16.32
N ASP A 219 2.31 1.53 -16.99
CA ASP A 219 2.16 0.13 -16.62
C ASP A 219 3.41 -0.38 -15.90
N THR A 220 3.21 -1.20 -14.88
CA THR A 220 4.27 -1.74 -14.01
C THR A 220 4.16 -3.28 -13.93
N PRO A 221 4.55 -4.02 -14.98
CA PRO A 221 4.26 -5.45 -15.10
C PRO A 221 4.99 -6.33 -14.08
N VAL A 222 6.19 -5.93 -13.63
CA VAL A 222 6.91 -6.63 -12.54
C VAL A 222 6.09 -6.59 -11.24
N LEU A 223 5.57 -5.40 -10.90
CA LEU A 223 4.71 -5.19 -9.75
C LEU A 223 3.40 -5.97 -9.90
N ALA A 224 2.75 -5.89 -11.06
CA ALA A 224 1.51 -6.61 -11.31
C ALA A 224 1.68 -8.13 -11.12
N GLY A 225 2.78 -8.71 -11.61
CA GLY A 225 3.14 -10.11 -11.36
C GLY A 225 3.30 -10.43 -9.87
N LYS A 226 4.03 -9.59 -9.12
CA LYS A 226 4.17 -9.72 -7.65
C LYS A 226 2.81 -9.64 -6.95
N VAL A 227 1.96 -8.68 -7.29
CA VAL A 227 0.63 -8.47 -6.70
C VAL A 227 -0.30 -9.66 -6.94
N LEU A 228 -0.25 -10.25 -8.13
CA LEU A 228 -1.00 -11.47 -8.47
C LEU A 228 -0.51 -12.69 -7.66
N GLN A 229 0.81 -12.84 -7.51
CA GLN A 229 1.40 -13.87 -6.66
C GLN A 229 1.01 -13.68 -5.18
N ASP A 230 1.20 -12.48 -4.63
CA ASP A 230 0.87 -12.14 -3.25
C ASP A 230 -0.62 -12.41 -2.95
N PHE A 231 -1.53 -12.00 -3.82
CA PHE A 231 -2.97 -12.25 -3.63
C PHE A 231 -3.35 -13.75 -3.69
N LEU A 232 -2.63 -14.56 -4.46
CA LEU A 232 -2.87 -16.00 -4.55
C LEU A 232 -2.49 -16.72 -3.25
N LYS A 233 -1.37 -16.35 -2.61
CA LYS A 233 -0.75 -17.06 -1.46
C LYS A 233 -1.73 -17.52 -0.37
N TYR A 234 -2.70 -16.68 0.02
CA TYR A 234 -3.72 -17.04 1.01
C TYR A 234 -5.05 -17.47 0.37
N ASN A 235 -5.42 -16.86 -0.76
CA ASN A 235 -6.79 -16.94 -1.29
C ASN A 235 -7.01 -18.10 -2.29
N GLU A 236 -5.95 -18.80 -2.72
CA GLU A 236 -5.96 -19.84 -3.77
C GLU A 236 -7.19 -20.76 -3.76
N THR A 237 -7.46 -21.42 -2.63
CA THR A 237 -8.54 -22.40 -2.48
C THR A 237 -9.94 -21.82 -2.73
N ARG A 238 -10.12 -20.50 -2.54
CA ARG A 238 -11.37 -19.78 -2.85
C ARG A 238 -11.37 -19.23 -4.27
N LEU A 239 -10.22 -18.82 -4.80
CA LEU A 239 -10.09 -18.33 -6.18
C LEU A 239 -10.39 -19.42 -7.21
N GLN A 240 -10.10 -20.69 -6.88
CA GLN A 240 -10.49 -21.88 -7.65
C GLN A 240 -12.01 -22.17 -7.63
N GLN A 241 -12.78 -21.55 -6.73
CA GLN A 241 -14.23 -21.74 -6.58
C GLN A 241 -15.05 -20.58 -7.19
N LEU A 242 -14.41 -19.48 -7.55
CA LEU A 242 -15.04 -18.28 -8.07
C LEU A 242 -14.87 -18.21 -9.61
N PRO A 243 -15.93 -18.27 -10.40
CA PRO A 243 -15.85 -18.11 -11.86
C PRO A 243 -15.61 -16.65 -12.25
N CYS A 244 -14.94 -16.43 -13.38
CA CYS A 244 -14.94 -15.13 -14.06
C CYS A 244 -16.37 -14.80 -14.54
N GLN A 245 -16.83 -13.57 -14.28
CA GLN A 245 -18.14 -13.07 -14.69
C GLN A 245 -18.07 -12.16 -15.93
N ILE A 246 -16.88 -11.68 -16.28
CA ILE A 246 -16.66 -10.79 -17.43
C ILE A 246 -15.85 -11.56 -18.48
N PHE A 247 -16.21 -11.40 -19.76
CA PHE A 247 -15.60 -12.14 -20.88
C PHE A 247 -14.91 -11.23 -21.92
N GLU A 248 -14.79 -9.92 -21.65
CA GLU A 248 -14.00 -8.98 -22.47
C GLU A 248 -12.54 -9.47 -22.61
N PRO A 249 -11.90 -9.42 -23.80
CA PRO A 249 -10.48 -9.76 -23.93
C PRO A 249 -9.58 -8.89 -23.04
N ILE A 250 -8.48 -9.46 -22.56
CA ILE A 250 -7.51 -8.79 -21.69
C ILE A 250 -6.45 -8.11 -22.59
N PRO A 251 -6.23 -6.78 -22.50
CA PRO A 251 -5.21 -6.11 -23.28
C PRO A 251 -3.80 -6.56 -22.86
N LEU A 252 -2.95 -6.82 -23.85
CA LEU A 252 -1.53 -7.10 -23.65
C LEU A 252 -0.69 -5.83 -23.67
N GLY A 253 0.43 -5.87 -22.97
CA GLY A 253 1.43 -4.81 -22.96
C GLY A 253 2.87 -5.33 -23.04
N GLU A 254 3.83 -4.52 -22.60
CA GLU A 254 5.23 -4.89 -22.61
C GLU A 254 5.55 -5.94 -21.53
N GLY A 255 6.08 -7.09 -21.97
CA GLY A 255 6.54 -8.16 -21.11
C GLY A 255 7.92 -7.84 -20.55
N THR A 256 8.10 -8.16 -19.27
CA THR A 256 9.32 -7.90 -18.49
C THR A 256 10.56 -8.54 -19.12
N GLY A 257 11.43 -7.74 -19.75
CA GLY A 257 12.62 -8.23 -20.46
C GLY A 257 12.35 -8.86 -21.84
N VAL A 258 11.10 -8.79 -22.34
CA VAL A 258 10.68 -9.36 -23.63
C VAL A 258 10.17 -8.27 -24.60
N GLY A 259 9.64 -7.15 -24.08
CA GLY A 259 9.05 -6.06 -24.87
C GLY A 259 7.61 -6.37 -25.28
N MET A 260 7.08 -5.70 -26.32
CA MET A 260 5.75 -6.02 -26.84
C MET A 260 5.71 -7.36 -27.58
N MET A 261 4.63 -8.11 -27.38
CA MET A 261 4.35 -9.34 -28.11
C MET A 261 4.01 -9.02 -29.57
N LYS A 262 4.47 -9.84 -30.52
CA LYS A 262 4.25 -9.60 -31.95
C LYS A 262 3.00 -10.32 -32.45
N GLY A 263 2.02 -9.56 -32.93
CA GLY A 263 0.84 -10.08 -33.64
C GLY A 263 -0.35 -10.48 -32.76
N ALA A 264 -0.31 -10.16 -31.47
CA ALA A 264 -1.45 -10.30 -30.56
C ALA A 264 -1.47 -9.12 -29.57
N ASP A 265 -2.54 -8.34 -29.62
CA ASP A 265 -2.77 -7.17 -28.77
C ASP A 265 -3.63 -7.51 -27.53
N THR A 266 -4.23 -8.70 -27.50
CA THR A 266 -5.12 -9.16 -26.41
C THR A 266 -4.99 -10.67 -26.17
N VAL A 267 -5.43 -11.13 -25.00
CA VAL A 267 -5.66 -12.55 -24.65
C VAL A 267 -7.12 -12.74 -24.27
N GLU A 268 -7.75 -13.75 -24.86
CA GLU A 268 -9.08 -14.22 -24.48
C GLU A 268 -8.97 -15.26 -23.35
N MET A 269 -9.84 -15.17 -22.35
CA MET A 269 -9.97 -16.19 -21.31
C MET A 269 -10.97 -17.26 -21.75
N PRO A 270 -10.67 -18.57 -21.58
CA PRO A 270 -11.63 -19.63 -21.87
C PRO A 270 -12.97 -19.47 -21.14
N GLU A 271 -14.06 -19.89 -21.78
CA GLU A 271 -15.37 -19.96 -21.11
C GLU A 271 -15.31 -20.92 -19.91
N GLY A 272 -15.85 -20.47 -18.77
CA GLY A 272 -15.81 -21.23 -17.51
C GLY A 272 -14.53 -21.09 -16.69
N SER A 273 -13.52 -20.31 -17.12
CA SER A 273 -12.34 -20.02 -16.31
C SER A 273 -12.69 -19.40 -14.94
N THR A 274 -11.89 -19.75 -13.94
CA THR A 274 -11.95 -19.24 -12.56
C THR A 274 -11.08 -18.00 -12.36
N LEU A 275 -11.26 -17.31 -11.23
CA LEU A 275 -10.37 -16.22 -10.83
C LEU A 275 -8.94 -16.72 -10.59
N TYR A 276 -8.76 -17.98 -10.19
CA TYR A 276 -7.43 -18.62 -10.13
C TYR A 276 -6.79 -18.70 -11.52
N ASP A 277 -7.52 -19.17 -12.55
CA ASP A 277 -6.99 -19.29 -13.92
C ASP A 277 -6.64 -17.92 -14.52
N LEU A 278 -7.46 -16.91 -14.25
CA LEU A 278 -7.20 -15.51 -14.60
C LEU A 278 -5.89 -15.01 -13.98
N ILE A 279 -5.69 -15.23 -12.68
CA ILE A 279 -4.48 -14.84 -11.95
C ILE A 279 -3.27 -15.61 -12.49
N GLN A 280 -3.38 -16.92 -12.69
CA GLN A 280 -2.31 -17.77 -13.20
C GLN A 280 -1.90 -17.39 -14.62
N THR A 281 -2.84 -16.98 -15.49
CA THR A 281 -2.54 -16.39 -16.80
C THR A 281 -1.67 -15.15 -16.68
N GLY A 282 -1.96 -14.24 -15.73
CA GLY A 282 -1.17 -13.02 -15.51
C GLY A 282 0.19 -13.25 -14.84
N ILE A 283 0.33 -14.27 -14.01
CA ILE A 283 1.62 -14.70 -13.43
C ILE A 283 2.50 -15.34 -14.51
N THR A 284 1.91 -16.17 -15.39
CA THR A 284 2.63 -16.90 -16.44
C THR A 284 3.03 -15.98 -17.61
N HIS A 285 2.16 -15.04 -17.99
CA HIS A 285 2.37 -14.12 -19.11
C HIS A 285 2.54 -12.68 -18.60
N SER A 286 3.78 -12.22 -18.42
CA SER A 286 4.05 -10.87 -17.89
C SER A 286 3.46 -9.74 -18.77
N HIS A 287 3.30 -9.98 -20.07
CA HIS A 287 2.55 -9.12 -21.00
C HIS A 287 1.09 -8.88 -20.58
N ALA A 288 0.44 -9.87 -19.96
CA ALA A 288 -0.95 -9.80 -19.53
C ALA A 288 -1.10 -9.29 -18.09
N ALA A 289 -0.04 -9.34 -17.26
CA ALA A 289 -0.10 -9.13 -15.81
C ALA A 289 -0.86 -7.86 -15.39
N VAL A 290 -0.60 -6.71 -16.03
CA VAL A 290 -1.27 -5.44 -15.68
C VAL A 290 -2.75 -5.46 -16.08
N GLY A 291 -3.07 -5.95 -17.28
CA GLY A 291 -4.46 -6.15 -17.73
C GLY A 291 -5.23 -7.13 -16.84
N VAL A 292 -4.56 -8.19 -16.37
CA VAL A 292 -5.10 -9.16 -15.40
C VAL A 292 -5.37 -8.51 -14.04
N VAL A 293 -4.52 -7.62 -13.52
CA VAL A 293 -4.80 -6.89 -12.27
C VAL A 293 -6.02 -5.95 -12.43
N VAL A 294 -6.08 -5.17 -13.51
CA VAL A 294 -7.25 -4.32 -13.84
C VAL A 294 -8.53 -5.16 -13.90
N ARG A 295 -8.45 -6.32 -14.58
CA ARG A 295 -9.57 -7.26 -14.72
C ARG A 295 -9.97 -7.87 -13.39
N LEU A 296 -9.02 -8.38 -12.61
CA LEU A 296 -9.25 -9.01 -11.31
C LEU A 296 -10.03 -8.09 -10.38
N ARG A 297 -9.69 -6.79 -10.29
CA ARG A 297 -10.49 -5.86 -9.48
C ARG A 297 -11.91 -5.68 -10.02
N LYS A 298 -12.13 -5.64 -11.34
CA LYS A 298 -13.50 -5.65 -11.91
C LYS A 298 -14.26 -6.90 -11.47
N GLU A 299 -13.68 -8.10 -11.60
CA GLU A 299 -14.30 -9.36 -11.15
C GLU A 299 -14.61 -9.35 -9.64
N LEU A 300 -13.67 -8.92 -8.81
CA LEU A 300 -13.83 -8.82 -7.34
C LEU A 300 -14.96 -7.88 -6.91
N SER A 301 -15.33 -6.91 -7.75
CA SER A 301 -16.50 -6.03 -7.54
C SER A 301 -17.85 -6.67 -7.92
N LEU A 302 -17.83 -7.81 -8.60
CA LEU A 302 -19.00 -8.59 -9.01
C LEU A 302 -19.24 -9.82 -8.12
N VAL A 303 -18.21 -10.30 -7.41
CA VAL A 303 -18.32 -11.36 -6.39
C VAL A 303 -19.30 -10.94 -5.28
N LYS A 304 -20.25 -11.81 -4.93
CA LYS A 304 -21.29 -11.55 -3.92
C LYS A 304 -21.43 -12.65 -2.87
N ASP A 305 -20.87 -13.82 -3.17
CA ASP A 305 -21.00 -15.08 -2.43
C ASP A 305 -20.09 -15.11 -1.19
N VAL A 306 -19.03 -14.29 -1.21
CA VAL A 306 -18.09 -14.07 -0.11
C VAL A 306 -17.83 -12.57 0.07
N PRO A 307 -17.72 -12.03 1.30
CA PRO A 307 -17.28 -10.66 1.52
C PRO A 307 -15.86 -10.44 1.00
N VAL A 308 -15.64 -9.35 0.28
CA VAL A 308 -14.31 -8.94 -0.21
C VAL A 308 -13.78 -7.77 0.61
N LEU A 309 -12.54 -7.85 1.09
CA LEU A 309 -11.85 -6.80 1.82
C LEU A 309 -10.57 -6.38 1.06
N PHE A 310 -10.46 -5.08 0.79
CA PHE A 310 -9.21 -4.45 0.35
C PHE A 310 -8.54 -3.80 1.57
N ALA A 311 -7.34 -4.25 1.91
CA ALA A 311 -6.57 -3.80 3.06
C ALA A 311 -5.18 -3.33 2.62
N ILE A 312 -4.90 -2.03 2.75
CA ILE A 312 -3.77 -1.39 2.07
C ILE A 312 -3.02 -0.51 3.07
N ASP A 313 -1.82 -0.93 3.49
CA ASP A 313 -0.95 -0.09 4.32
C ASP A 313 -0.11 0.86 3.45
N GLN A 314 0.34 1.96 4.04
CA GLN A 314 1.07 3.03 3.35
C GLN A 314 0.31 3.63 2.16
N TYR A 315 -1.04 3.61 2.20
CA TYR A 315 -1.94 4.12 1.15
C TYR A 315 -1.67 5.57 0.73
N ASN A 316 -1.08 6.37 1.62
CA ASN A 316 -0.57 7.72 1.32
C ASN A 316 0.44 7.76 0.15
N SER A 317 1.16 6.66 -0.11
CA SER A 317 2.11 6.51 -1.22
C SER A 317 1.44 6.67 -2.59
N TRP A 318 0.12 6.49 -2.70
CA TRP A 318 -0.63 6.63 -3.96
C TRP A 318 -1.20 8.04 -4.16
N PHE A 319 -0.97 8.96 -3.21
CA PHE A 319 -1.36 10.37 -3.28
C PHE A 319 -0.17 11.31 -3.53
N THR A 320 1.01 10.76 -3.81
CA THR A 320 2.26 11.49 -4.07
C THR A 320 2.85 11.14 -5.45
N PHE A 321 3.95 11.79 -5.79
CA PHE A 321 4.83 11.41 -6.89
C PHE A 321 5.55 10.09 -6.59
N THR A 322 5.85 9.37 -7.67
CA THR A 322 6.55 8.08 -7.71
C THR A 322 8.06 8.31 -7.91
N GLU A 323 8.87 7.25 -7.82
CA GLU A 323 10.27 7.30 -8.29
C GLU A 323 10.37 7.35 -9.82
N TYR A 324 9.33 6.89 -10.54
CA TYR A 324 9.30 6.84 -11.99
C TYR A 324 9.29 8.26 -12.60
N GLN A 325 10.03 8.44 -13.68
CA GLN A 325 10.17 9.74 -14.34
C GLN A 325 10.06 9.61 -15.86
N GLU A 326 9.26 10.48 -16.49
CA GLU A 326 9.15 10.58 -17.93
C GLU A 326 10.13 11.64 -18.47
N PRO A 327 11.01 11.32 -19.44
CA PRO A 327 11.89 12.32 -20.05
C PRO A 327 11.09 13.31 -20.92
N VAL A 328 11.01 14.56 -20.48
CA VAL A 328 10.33 15.65 -21.21
C VAL A 328 11.27 16.32 -22.21
N THR A 329 12.56 16.40 -21.87
CA THR A 329 13.64 16.80 -22.79
C THR A 329 14.89 15.99 -22.50
N VAL A 330 15.90 16.09 -23.37
CA VAL A 330 17.24 15.49 -23.22
C VAL A 330 17.93 15.88 -21.88
N ARG A 331 17.44 16.91 -21.16
CA ARG A 331 17.99 17.38 -19.88
C ARG A 331 16.97 17.53 -18.75
N SER A 332 15.74 17.01 -18.89
CA SER A 332 14.69 17.20 -17.87
C SER A 332 13.65 16.09 -17.89
N CYS A 333 13.40 15.48 -16.72
CA CYS A 333 12.35 14.48 -16.54
C CYS A 333 11.21 15.03 -15.64
N ARG A 334 9.98 14.58 -15.88
CA ARG A 334 8.81 14.80 -15.02
C ARG A 334 8.64 13.59 -14.09
N SER A 335 8.63 13.80 -12.78
CA SER A 335 8.21 12.77 -11.83
C SER A 335 6.74 12.41 -12.09
N ILE A 336 6.46 11.12 -12.29
CA ILE A 336 5.12 10.61 -12.59
C ILE A 336 4.33 10.56 -11.28
N HIS A 337 3.09 11.05 -11.25
CA HIS A 337 2.20 10.92 -10.07
C HIS A 337 1.64 9.50 -10.00
N ALA A 338 1.49 8.92 -8.80
CA ALA A 338 0.87 7.61 -8.62
C ALA A 338 -0.59 7.47 -9.16
N LYS A 339 -1.23 8.57 -9.56
CA LYS A 339 -2.52 8.58 -10.29
C LYS A 339 -2.40 8.35 -11.80
N GLU A 340 -1.19 8.42 -12.32
CA GLU A 340 -0.84 8.13 -13.71
C GLU A 340 -0.41 6.65 -13.88
N LEU A 341 -0.20 5.89 -12.79
CA LEU A 341 0.11 4.45 -12.84
C LEU A 341 -1.18 3.63 -12.91
N THR A 342 -1.31 2.76 -13.92
CA THR A 342 -2.49 1.89 -14.11
C THR A 342 -2.85 1.12 -12.84
N THR A 343 -1.84 0.53 -12.19
CA THR A 343 -1.97 -0.31 -10.97
C THR A 343 -2.47 0.45 -9.75
N SER A 344 -2.03 1.69 -9.49
CA SER A 344 -2.50 2.48 -8.34
C SER A 344 -3.62 3.49 -8.67
N THR A 345 -4.18 3.47 -9.88
CA THR A 345 -5.41 4.22 -10.20
C THR A 345 -6.66 3.57 -9.58
N GLY A 346 -7.71 4.36 -9.36
CA GLY A 346 -9.06 3.87 -9.02
C GLY A 346 -9.77 3.06 -10.13
N GLN A 347 -9.07 2.70 -11.21
CA GLN A 347 -9.51 1.68 -12.16
C GLN A 347 -9.07 0.27 -11.71
N CYS A 348 -7.94 0.15 -10.98
CA CYS A 348 -7.45 -1.08 -10.34
C CYS A 348 -7.92 -1.26 -8.88
N LEU A 349 -8.60 -0.28 -8.30
CA LEU A 349 -8.92 -0.18 -6.87
C LEU A 349 -10.35 0.34 -6.64
#